data_AF-A0A934BCE0-F1
#
_entry.id   AF-A0A934BCE0-F1
#
_cell.length_a   1.000
_cell.length_b   1.000
_cell.length_c   1.000
_cell.angle_alpha   90.00
_cell.angle_beta   90.00
_cell.angle_gamma   90.00
#
_symmetry.space_group_name_H-M   'P 1'
#
loop_
_entity.id
_entity.type
_entity.pdbx_description
1 polymer ?
#
loop_
_entity_poly.entity_id
_entity_poly.type
_entity_poly.pdbx_seq_one_letter_code
_entity_poly.pdbx_strand_id
1 'polypeptide(L)'
;MSDKTISDAINKAKKYNVALRAITFNTKTHKHELGKNLPQAENDYKIKFNDDDQKTFLKKRDVLKKDLSRDKLHEKIINCIPQIFQFEKKKKIDGKEVFVSTKEAAQLLNDSSELMGLLLKAYGISTSQIRRYLDSLRRIKSNEIFNPSDVLLQQVKVAYAAGRDSDLTFLYEVMKPAITEGCKEYHYFEHLLRFVEAIVAYHRFYKGED
;
A
#
# COMPACT_ATOMS: atom_id res chain seq x y z
N MET A 1 3.25 11.56 -17.00
CA MET A 1 3.78 10.23 -17.39
C MET A 1 3.84 9.23 -16.23
N SER A 2 3.74 9.63 -14.95
CA SER A 2 3.80 8.71 -13.79
C SER A 2 2.49 7.95 -13.50
N ASP A 3 1.31 8.56 -13.68
CA ASP A 3 0.01 7.97 -13.29
C ASP A 3 -0.31 6.59 -13.90
N LYS A 4 0.04 6.39 -15.17
CA LYS A 4 -0.27 5.14 -15.86
C LYS A 4 0.42 3.94 -15.21
N THR A 5 1.62 4.16 -14.66
CA THR A 5 2.44 3.08 -14.08
C THR A 5 1.93 2.57 -12.73
N ILE A 6 1.34 3.44 -11.90
CA ILE A 6 0.76 3.05 -10.61
C ILE A 6 -0.60 2.39 -10.81
N SER A 7 -1.41 2.90 -11.75
CA SER A 7 -2.72 2.32 -12.09
C SER A 7 -2.60 0.89 -12.61
N ASP A 8 -1.60 0.63 -13.47
CA ASP A 8 -1.29 -0.71 -13.96
C ASP A 8 -0.88 -1.65 -12.82
N ALA A 9 -0.10 -1.16 -11.86
CA ALA A 9 0.30 -1.91 -10.67
C ALA A 9 -0.90 -2.22 -9.75
N ILE A 10 -1.83 -1.28 -9.56
CA ILE A 10 -3.08 -1.49 -8.83
C ILE A 10 -3.90 -2.59 -9.49
N ASN A 11 -4.10 -2.52 -10.81
CA ASN A 11 -4.84 -3.54 -11.55
C ASN A 11 -4.19 -4.91 -11.43
N LYS A 12 -2.86 -4.98 -11.50
CA LYS A 12 -2.12 -6.24 -11.31
C LYS A 12 -2.27 -6.78 -9.89
N ALA A 13 -2.17 -5.92 -8.87
CA ALA A 13 -2.38 -6.30 -7.46
C ALA A 13 -3.82 -6.77 -7.19
N LYS A 14 -4.83 -6.15 -7.82
CA LYS A 14 -6.23 -6.61 -7.79
C LYS A 14 -6.36 -8.01 -8.38
N LYS A 15 -5.73 -8.29 -9.54
CA LYS A 15 -5.73 -9.62 -10.17
C LYS A 15 -5.07 -10.68 -9.28
N TYR A 16 -3.95 -10.36 -8.62
CA TYR A 16 -3.35 -11.25 -7.62
C TYR A 16 -4.33 -11.59 -6.51
N ASN A 17 -4.99 -10.58 -5.95
CA ASN A 17 -5.95 -10.78 -4.88
C ASN A 17 -7.19 -11.60 -5.31
N VAL A 18 -7.68 -11.41 -6.55
CA VAL A 18 -8.70 -12.27 -7.14
C VAL A 18 -8.20 -13.72 -7.22
N ALA A 19 -7.02 -13.93 -7.81
CA ALA A 19 -6.41 -15.25 -7.97
C ALA A 19 -6.23 -15.97 -6.63
N LEU A 20 -5.67 -15.28 -5.64
CA LEU A 20 -5.40 -15.80 -4.29
C LEU A 20 -6.66 -16.24 -3.54
N ARG A 21 -7.84 -15.75 -3.93
CA ARG A 21 -9.13 -16.04 -3.29
C ARG A 21 -10.01 -16.98 -4.11
N ALA A 22 -9.94 -16.89 -5.43
CA ALA A 22 -10.83 -17.61 -6.34
C ALA A 22 -10.25 -18.93 -6.81
N ILE A 23 -8.92 -19.11 -6.83
CA ILE A 23 -8.32 -20.35 -7.35
C ILE A 23 -8.38 -21.45 -6.30
N THR A 24 -8.91 -22.60 -6.72
CA THR A 24 -9.02 -23.81 -5.91
C THR A 24 -8.26 -24.96 -6.55
N PHE A 25 -7.89 -25.96 -5.75
CA PHE A 25 -7.30 -27.21 -6.25
C PHE A 25 -8.39 -28.27 -6.38
N ASN A 26 -8.58 -28.80 -7.59
CA ASN A 26 -9.51 -29.88 -7.84
C ASN A 26 -8.81 -31.22 -7.63
N THR A 27 -9.27 -31.96 -6.62
CA THR A 27 -8.68 -33.24 -6.24
C THR A 27 -8.92 -34.36 -7.26
N LYS A 28 -9.98 -34.26 -8.06
CA LYS A 28 -10.31 -35.26 -9.10
C LYS A 28 -9.45 -35.10 -10.34
N THR A 29 -9.20 -33.87 -10.76
CA THR A 29 -8.42 -33.56 -11.97
C THR A 29 -6.95 -33.28 -11.69
N HIS A 30 -6.57 -33.17 -10.40
CA HIS A 30 -5.26 -32.72 -9.94
C HIS A 30 -4.80 -31.39 -10.55
N LYS A 31 -5.74 -30.49 -10.85
CA LYS A 31 -5.47 -29.19 -11.48
C LYS A 31 -5.99 -28.04 -10.63
N HIS A 32 -5.36 -26.88 -10.78
CA HIS A 32 -5.92 -25.63 -10.29
C HIS A 32 -7.03 -25.18 -11.23
N GLU A 33 -8.12 -24.67 -10.67
CA GLU A 33 -9.25 -24.16 -11.43
C GLU A 33 -9.87 -22.95 -10.76
N LEU A 34 -10.67 -22.20 -11.52
CA LEU A 34 -11.47 -21.11 -10.99
C LEU A 34 -12.60 -21.68 -10.13
N GLY A 35 -12.59 -21.33 -8.84
CA GLY A 35 -13.60 -21.74 -7.89
C GLY A 35 -14.86 -20.86 -7.95
N LYS A 36 -15.90 -21.32 -7.25
CA LYS A 36 -17.21 -20.63 -7.17
C LYS A 36 -17.15 -19.21 -6.61
N ASN A 37 -16.07 -18.85 -5.93
CA ASN A 37 -15.87 -17.53 -5.33
C ASN A 37 -15.41 -16.47 -6.33
N LEU A 38 -15.12 -16.82 -7.60
CA LEU A 38 -14.63 -15.87 -8.60
C LEU A 38 -15.53 -14.64 -8.76
N PRO A 39 -16.87 -14.75 -8.96
CA PRO A 39 -17.71 -13.56 -9.16
C PRO A 39 -17.67 -12.60 -7.96
N GLN A 40 -17.63 -13.15 -6.74
CA GLN A 40 -17.51 -12.33 -5.53
C GLN A 40 -16.14 -11.67 -5.43
N ALA A 41 -15.07 -12.38 -5.78
CA ALA A 41 -13.72 -11.82 -5.78
C ALA A 41 -13.57 -10.70 -6.83
N GLU A 42 -14.06 -10.89 -8.05
CA GLU A 42 -14.09 -9.85 -9.09
C GLU A 42 -14.82 -8.59 -8.61
N ASN A 43 -15.97 -8.76 -7.97
CA ASN A 43 -16.76 -7.67 -7.44
C ASN A 43 -16.02 -6.93 -6.31
N ASP A 44 -15.47 -7.68 -5.35
CA ASP A 44 -14.77 -7.11 -4.20
C ASP A 44 -13.53 -6.30 -4.61
N TYR A 45 -12.82 -6.72 -5.66
CA TYR A 45 -11.65 -6.01 -6.18
C TYR A 45 -11.94 -5.10 -7.38
N LYS A 46 -13.21 -5.01 -7.81
CA LYS A 46 -13.67 -4.21 -8.95
C LYS A 46 -12.84 -4.45 -10.22
N ILE A 47 -12.55 -5.71 -10.52
CA ILE A 47 -11.76 -6.10 -11.70
C ILE A 47 -12.30 -7.39 -12.31
N LYS A 48 -12.29 -7.46 -13.65
CA LYS A 48 -12.62 -8.68 -14.39
C LYS A 48 -11.38 -9.55 -14.58
N PHE A 49 -11.56 -10.85 -14.46
CA PHE A 49 -10.54 -11.87 -14.57
C PHE A 49 -10.74 -12.65 -15.86
N ASN A 50 -10.03 -12.25 -16.91
CA ASN A 50 -10.23 -12.76 -18.26
C ASN A 50 -9.39 -14.03 -18.54
N ASP A 51 -9.46 -14.54 -19.77
CA ASP A 51 -8.75 -15.77 -20.16
C ASP A 51 -7.23 -15.61 -20.14
N ASP A 52 -6.70 -14.41 -20.41
CA ASP A 52 -5.26 -14.15 -20.33
C ASP A 52 -4.78 -14.08 -18.87
N ASP A 53 -5.62 -13.61 -17.97
CA ASP A 53 -5.38 -13.67 -16.53
C ASP A 53 -5.34 -15.12 -16.06
N GLN A 54 -6.22 -15.98 -16.55
CA GLN A 54 -6.19 -17.41 -16.21
C GLN A 54 -4.86 -18.06 -16.62
N LYS A 55 -4.35 -17.80 -17.83
CA LYS A 55 -3.03 -18.30 -18.26
C LYS A 55 -1.90 -17.88 -17.31
N THR A 56 -2.01 -16.68 -16.75
CA THR A 56 -0.98 -16.08 -15.90
C THR A 56 -1.07 -16.55 -14.45
N PHE A 57 -2.29 -16.66 -13.91
CA PHE A 57 -2.54 -16.73 -12.48
C PHE A 57 -3.07 -18.09 -12.01
N LEU A 58 -3.47 -19.01 -12.88
CA LEU A 58 -4.02 -20.33 -12.52
C LEU A 58 -2.95 -21.29 -11.95
N LYS A 59 -2.44 -20.96 -10.77
CA LYS A 59 -1.28 -21.60 -10.12
C LYS A 59 -1.54 -21.79 -8.63
N LYS A 60 -0.68 -22.57 -7.96
CA LYS A 60 -0.66 -22.71 -6.49
C LYS A 60 -0.48 -21.35 -5.81
N ARG A 61 -1.08 -21.19 -4.63
CA ARG A 61 -0.99 -19.98 -3.79
C ARG A 61 0.46 -19.54 -3.55
N ASP A 62 1.35 -20.47 -3.22
CA ASP A 62 2.77 -20.14 -2.95
C ASP A 62 3.50 -19.64 -4.19
N VAL A 63 3.14 -20.15 -5.38
CA VAL A 63 3.69 -19.67 -6.64
C VAL A 63 3.20 -18.26 -6.93
N LEU A 64 1.92 -17.97 -6.66
CA LEU A 64 1.36 -16.62 -6.79
C LEU A 64 2.04 -15.62 -5.86
N LYS A 65 2.27 -15.98 -4.59
CA LYS A 65 3.02 -15.13 -3.65
C LYS A 65 4.46 -14.87 -4.15
N LYS A 66 5.13 -15.89 -4.69
CA LYS A 66 6.47 -15.74 -5.28
C LYS A 66 6.48 -14.89 -6.55
N ASP A 67 5.47 -15.01 -7.41
CA ASP A 67 5.31 -14.17 -8.61
C ASP A 67 5.05 -12.71 -8.19
N LEU A 68 4.18 -12.47 -7.20
CA LEU A 68 3.90 -11.14 -6.66
C LEU A 68 5.14 -10.47 -6.06
N SER A 69 5.94 -11.22 -5.31
CA SER A 69 7.21 -10.73 -4.75
C SER A 69 8.19 -10.35 -5.86
N ARG A 70 8.30 -11.16 -6.91
CA ARG A 70 9.16 -10.88 -8.08
C ARG A 70 8.71 -9.69 -8.91
N ASP A 71 7.41 -9.43 -8.98
CA ASP A 71 6.87 -8.26 -9.69
C ASP A 71 7.21 -6.93 -9.03
N LYS A 72 7.58 -6.94 -7.74
CA LYS A 72 8.02 -5.77 -6.97
C LYS A 72 7.13 -4.53 -7.15
N LEU A 73 5.81 -4.74 -7.13
CA LEU A 73 4.85 -3.66 -7.38
C LEU A 73 5.00 -2.47 -6.41
N HIS A 74 5.50 -2.72 -5.20
CA HIS A 74 5.79 -1.68 -4.21
C HIS A 74 6.87 -0.68 -4.66
N GLU A 75 7.78 -1.05 -5.57
CA GLU A 75 8.79 -0.10 -6.11
C GLU A 75 8.13 1.07 -6.83
N LYS A 76 6.92 0.90 -7.37
CA LYS A 76 6.13 2.00 -7.96
C LYS A 76 5.77 3.05 -6.92
N ILE A 77 5.45 2.62 -5.70
CA ILE A 77 5.17 3.52 -4.57
C ILE A 77 6.45 4.25 -4.16
N ILE A 78 7.56 3.54 -4.02
CA ILE A 78 8.86 4.11 -3.61
C ILE A 78 9.25 5.27 -4.54
N ASN A 79 9.12 5.07 -5.86
CA ASN A 79 9.44 6.09 -6.86
C ASN A 79 8.54 7.34 -6.77
N CYS A 80 7.37 7.22 -6.15
CA CYS A 80 6.40 8.29 -6.00
C CYS A 80 6.51 9.00 -4.64
N ILE A 81 7.21 8.43 -3.65
CA ILE A 81 7.34 9.02 -2.30
C ILE A 81 7.75 10.51 -2.35
N PRO A 82 8.80 10.94 -3.06
CA PRO A 82 9.17 12.36 -3.06
C PRO A 82 8.04 13.27 -3.56
N GLN A 83 7.22 12.81 -4.50
CA GLN A 83 6.10 13.56 -5.08
C GLN A 83 4.88 13.55 -4.16
N ILE A 84 4.61 12.44 -3.47
CA ILE A 84 3.57 12.33 -2.45
C ILE A 84 3.78 13.39 -1.38
N PHE A 85 5.03 13.64 -0.96
CA PHE A 85 5.34 14.61 0.09
C PHE A 85 5.44 16.06 -0.42
N GLN A 86 5.29 16.31 -1.73
CA GLN A 86 5.12 17.64 -2.32
C GLN A 86 3.63 18.03 -2.37
N PHE A 87 2.93 17.84 -1.25
CA PHE A 87 1.48 18.07 -1.15
C PHE A 87 1.11 19.50 -1.46
N GLU A 88 1.98 20.43 -1.09
CA GLU A 88 1.69 21.85 -1.12
C GLU A 88 2.54 22.57 -2.16
N LYS A 89 1.90 23.49 -2.89
CA LYS A 89 2.61 24.47 -3.71
C LYS A 89 2.46 25.83 -3.05
N LYS A 90 3.56 26.59 -3.01
CA LYS A 90 3.50 28.01 -2.68
C LYS A 90 2.65 28.73 -3.71
N LYS A 91 1.62 29.42 -3.25
CA LYS A 91 0.80 30.34 -4.04
C LYS A 91 0.74 31.68 -3.34
N LYS A 92 0.70 32.77 -4.10
CA LYS A 92 0.37 34.09 -3.56
C LYS A 92 -1.14 34.27 -3.62
N ILE A 93 -1.78 34.45 -2.47
CA ILE A 93 -3.19 34.81 -2.35
C ILE A 93 -3.22 36.11 -1.53
N ASP A 94 -3.81 37.16 -2.09
CA ASP A 94 -3.90 38.50 -1.48
C ASP A 94 -2.55 39.04 -0.95
N GLY A 95 -1.49 38.82 -1.72
CA GLY A 95 -0.13 39.26 -1.38
C GLY A 95 0.59 38.42 -0.32
N LYS A 96 -0.05 37.41 0.29
CA LYS A 96 0.54 36.48 1.25
C LYS A 96 0.95 35.18 0.57
N GLU A 97 2.14 34.67 0.91
CA GLU A 97 2.52 33.30 0.53
C GLU A 97 1.74 32.30 1.39
N VAL A 98 0.96 31.46 0.72
CA VAL A 98 0.22 30.37 1.33
C VAL A 98 0.56 29.07 0.63
N PHE A 99 0.58 27.99 1.40
CA PHE A 99 0.75 26.64 0.91
C PHE A 99 -0.62 26.04 0.60
N VAL A 100 -0.82 25.59 -0.63
CA VAL A 100 -2.11 25.04 -1.07
C VAL A 100 -1.91 23.62 -1.55
N SER A 101 -2.75 22.71 -1.06
CA SER A 101 -2.74 21.31 -1.48
C SER A 101 -2.98 21.18 -2.99
N THR A 102 -2.23 20.30 -3.63
CA THR A 102 -2.38 20.01 -5.07
C THR A 102 -3.25 18.77 -5.29
N LYS A 103 -4.09 18.81 -6.32
CA LYS A 103 -4.92 17.65 -6.71
C LYS A 103 -4.05 16.46 -7.11
N GLU A 104 -2.93 16.74 -7.77
CA GLU A 104 -2.01 15.73 -8.27
C GLU A 104 -1.35 14.95 -7.13
N ALA A 105 -0.83 15.63 -6.09
CA ALA A 105 -0.25 14.95 -4.94
C ALA A 105 -1.30 14.16 -4.14
N ALA A 106 -2.52 14.69 -4.01
CA ALA A 106 -3.62 13.98 -3.36
C ALA A 106 -4.00 12.69 -4.12
N GLN A 107 -4.07 12.76 -5.46
CA GLN A 107 -4.32 11.59 -6.30
C GLN A 107 -3.21 10.54 -6.15
N LEU A 108 -1.95 10.98 -6.17
CA LEU A 108 -0.81 10.09 -6.03
C LEU A 108 -0.75 9.42 -4.65
N LEU A 109 -1.10 10.14 -3.58
CA LEU A 109 -1.26 9.56 -2.24
C LEU A 109 -2.35 8.49 -2.24
N ASN A 110 -3.52 8.77 -2.84
CA ASN A 110 -4.63 7.82 -2.88
C ASN A 110 -4.22 6.54 -3.62
N ASP A 111 -3.69 6.66 -4.83
CA ASP A 111 -3.34 5.51 -5.66
C ASP A 111 -2.19 4.69 -5.04
N SER A 112 -1.19 5.36 -4.47
CA SER A 112 -0.09 4.70 -3.75
C SER A 112 -0.59 3.96 -2.51
N SER A 113 -1.52 4.55 -1.77
CA SER A 113 -2.13 3.94 -0.58
C SER A 113 -3.04 2.78 -0.94
N GLU A 114 -3.78 2.87 -2.05
CA GLU A 114 -4.60 1.79 -2.60
C GLU A 114 -3.75 0.58 -2.97
N LEU A 115 -2.68 0.81 -3.74
CA LEU A 115 -1.72 -0.24 -4.11
C LEU A 115 -1.14 -0.91 -2.87
N MET A 116 -0.73 -0.11 -1.88
CA MET A 116 -0.18 -0.64 -0.64
C MET A 116 -1.19 -1.49 0.13
N GLY A 117 -2.45 -1.02 0.26
CA GLY A 117 -3.53 -1.76 0.89
C GLY A 117 -3.81 -3.10 0.20
N LEU A 118 -3.77 -3.14 -1.13
CA LEU A 118 -3.91 -4.37 -1.91
C LEU A 118 -2.74 -5.34 -1.70
N LEU A 119 -1.50 -4.83 -1.60
CA LEU A 119 -0.33 -5.65 -1.33
C LEU A 119 -0.41 -6.27 0.06
N LEU A 120 -0.72 -5.48 1.08
CA LEU A 120 -0.94 -5.97 2.44
C LEU A 120 -2.00 -7.09 2.48
N LYS A 121 -3.11 -6.91 1.75
CA LYS A 121 -4.14 -7.94 1.63
C LYS A 121 -3.63 -9.21 0.95
N ALA A 122 -2.84 -9.08 -0.12
CA ALA A 122 -2.30 -10.22 -0.86
C ALA A 122 -1.30 -11.04 -0.04
N TYR A 123 -0.47 -10.37 0.76
CA TYR A 123 0.45 -11.02 1.69
C TYR A 123 -0.25 -11.62 2.91
N GLY A 124 -1.47 -11.16 3.23
CA GLY A 124 -2.24 -11.63 4.37
C GLY A 124 -1.85 -10.94 5.68
N ILE A 125 -1.41 -9.69 5.59
CA ILE A 125 -1.04 -8.86 6.74
C ILE A 125 -2.31 -8.41 7.45
N SER A 126 -2.35 -8.52 8.79
CA SER A 126 -3.52 -8.10 9.54
C SER A 126 -3.58 -6.58 9.67
N THR A 127 -4.80 -6.04 9.80
CA THR A 127 -5.03 -4.62 10.04
C THR A 127 -4.46 -4.21 11.39
N SER A 128 -4.51 -5.10 12.39
CA SER A 128 -3.90 -4.85 13.70
C SER A 128 -2.38 -4.62 13.65
N GLN A 129 -1.64 -5.29 12.75
CA GLN A 129 -0.20 -5.06 12.60
C GLN A 129 0.10 -3.63 12.12
N ILE A 130 -0.63 -3.13 11.13
CA ILE A 130 -0.44 -1.77 10.59
C ILE A 130 -1.02 -0.70 11.53
N ARG A 131 -2.12 -1.01 12.22
CA ARG A 131 -2.78 -0.09 13.18
C ARG A 131 -1.85 0.27 14.34
N ARG A 132 -1.07 -0.68 14.87
CA ARG A 132 -0.05 -0.41 15.91
C ARG A 132 0.96 0.64 15.45
N TYR A 133 1.33 0.61 14.18
CA TYR A 133 2.23 1.59 13.60
C TYR A 133 1.56 2.97 13.48
N LEU A 134 0.32 3.02 12.98
CA LEU A 134 -0.49 4.24 12.94
C LEU A 134 -0.67 4.86 14.34
N ASP A 135 -0.96 4.06 15.35
CA ASP A 135 -1.12 4.52 16.74
C ASP A 135 0.17 5.16 17.28
N SER A 136 1.33 4.61 16.91
CA SER A 136 2.64 5.19 17.25
C SER A 136 2.83 6.57 16.62
N LEU A 137 2.46 6.75 15.35
CA LEU A 137 2.51 8.07 14.69
C LEU A 137 1.53 9.06 15.33
N ARG A 138 0.31 8.63 15.67
CA ARG A 138 -0.68 9.49 16.34
C ARG A 138 -0.20 10.00 17.70
N ARG A 139 0.56 9.17 18.43
CA ARG A 139 1.21 9.62 19.68
C ARG A 139 2.21 10.73 19.45
N ILE A 140 3.02 10.64 18.39
CA ILE A 140 3.94 11.73 18.02
C ILE A 140 3.16 13.01 17.69
N LYS A 141 2.04 12.89 16.97
CA LYS A 141 1.17 14.04 16.67
C LYS A 141 0.59 14.70 17.92
N SER A 142 0.34 13.93 18.99
CA SER A 142 -0.16 14.46 20.26
C SER A 142 0.91 15.09 21.15
N ASN A 143 2.20 15.00 20.80
CA ASN A 143 3.26 15.65 21.56
C ASN A 143 3.14 17.18 21.46
N GLU A 144 3.40 17.89 22.55
CA GLU A 144 3.40 19.36 22.57
C GLU A 144 4.48 19.95 21.64
N ILE A 145 5.61 19.27 21.54
CA ILE A 145 6.74 19.67 20.70
C ILE A 145 7.01 18.56 19.70
N PHE A 146 7.01 18.93 18.42
CA PHE A 146 7.40 18.01 17.35
C PHE A 146 8.91 17.73 17.39
N ASN A 147 9.27 16.46 17.47
CA ASN A 147 10.65 16.00 17.40
C ASN A 147 10.85 15.07 16.18
N PRO A 148 11.62 15.51 15.16
CA PRO A 148 12.02 14.68 14.02
C PRO A 148 12.54 13.29 14.38
N SER A 149 13.26 13.18 15.51
CA SER A 149 13.86 11.94 15.97
C SER A 149 12.81 10.89 16.33
N ASP A 150 11.66 11.30 16.88
CA ASP A 150 10.57 10.39 17.24
C ASP A 150 9.95 9.74 15.99
N VAL A 151 9.88 10.52 14.90
CA VAL A 151 9.45 10.04 13.58
C VAL A 151 10.49 9.12 12.98
N LEU A 152 11.78 9.48 13.04
CA LEU A 152 12.86 8.67 12.48
C LEU A 152 12.98 7.30 13.18
N LEU A 153 12.80 7.24 14.50
CA LEU A 153 12.80 6.01 15.29
C LEU A 153 11.70 5.01 14.86
N GLN A 154 10.68 5.46 14.15
CA GLN A 154 9.67 4.57 13.57
C GLN A 154 10.28 3.60 12.55
N GLN A 155 11.38 3.96 11.88
CA GLN A 155 12.08 3.06 10.96
C GLN A 155 12.56 1.78 11.67
N VAL A 156 13.04 1.89 12.92
CA VAL A 156 13.50 0.74 13.72
C VAL A 156 12.35 -0.23 13.99
N LYS A 157 11.16 0.30 14.30
CA LYS A 157 9.96 -0.52 14.56
C LYS A 157 9.54 -1.30 13.32
N VAL A 158 9.53 -0.63 12.15
CA VAL A 158 9.17 -1.28 10.88
C VAL A 158 10.24 -2.29 10.46
N ALA A 159 11.52 -1.96 10.60
CA ALA A 159 12.63 -2.87 10.32
C ALA A 159 12.56 -4.14 11.19
N TYR A 160 12.26 -3.99 12.48
CA TYR A 160 12.08 -5.12 13.39
C TYR A 160 10.90 -6.01 12.97
N ALA A 161 9.77 -5.42 12.59
CA ALA A 161 8.62 -6.16 12.09
C ALA A 161 8.97 -6.96 10.82
N ALA A 162 9.64 -6.33 9.85
CA ALA A 162 10.12 -6.98 8.63
C ALA A 162 11.19 -8.05 8.88
N GLY A 163 12.05 -7.88 9.88
CA GLY A 163 13.03 -8.90 10.26
C GLY A 163 12.42 -10.14 10.91
N ARG A 164 11.23 -10.01 11.51
CA ARG A 164 10.49 -11.15 12.08
C ARG A 164 9.57 -11.84 11.08
N ASP A 165 9.09 -11.11 10.08
CA ASP A 165 8.18 -11.60 9.07
C ASP A 165 8.63 -11.11 7.69
N SER A 166 9.20 -12.01 6.89
CA SER A 166 9.72 -11.68 5.56
C SER A 166 8.64 -11.16 4.61
N ASP A 167 7.37 -11.51 4.82
CA ASP A 167 6.25 -10.98 4.03
C ASP A 167 6.05 -9.47 4.30
N LEU A 168 6.63 -8.89 5.35
CA LEU A 168 6.63 -7.45 5.64
C LEU A 168 7.84 -6.69 5.07
N THR A 169 8.75 -7.34 4.34
CA THR A 169 9.92 -6.66 3.76
C THR A 169 9.53 -5.50 2.86
N PHE A 170 8.52 -5.68 2.00
CA PHE A 170 8.04 -4.62 1.11
C PHE A 170 7.45 -3.42 1.87
N LEU A 171 6.83 -3.66 3.03
CA LEU A 171 6.33 -2.59 3.90
C LEU A 171 7.51 -1.75 4.41
N TYR A 172 8.58 -2.39 4.87
CA TYR A 172 9.79 -1.66 5.28
C TYR A 172 10.40 -0.85 4.13
N GLU A 173 10.51 -1.42 2.94
CA GLU A 173 11.08 -0.75 1.77
C GLU A 173 10.29 0.51 1.35
N VAL A 174 8.96 0.50 1.51
CA VAL A 174 8.11 1.68 1.28
C VAL A 174 8.18 2.68 2.45
N MET A 175 8.11 2.17 3.68
CA MET A 175 8.03 3.02 4.86
C MET A 175 9.33 3.74 5.16
N LYS A 176 10.50 3.13 4.88
CA LYS A 176 11.81 3.76 5.12
C LYS A 176 11.93 5.13 4.42
N PRO A 177 11.79 5.25 3.08
CA PRO A 177 11.83 6.55 2.41
C PRO A 177 10.67 7.47 2.83
N ALA A 178 9.47 6.94 3.07
CA ALA A 178 8.33 7.74 3.54
C ALA A 178 8.62 8.39 4.90
N ILE A 179 9.24 7.66 5.83
CA ILE A 179 9.63 8.16 7.14
C ILE A 179 10.76 9.17 7.02
N THR A 180 11.75 8.92 6.15
CA THR A 180 12.84 9.87 5.88
C THR A 180 12.30 11.22 5.35
N GLU A 181 11.29 11.19 4.49
CA GLU A 181 10.61 12.41 4.05
C GLU A 181 9.78 13.04 5.18
N GLY A 182 8.99 12.22 5.89
CA GLY A 182 8.11 12.66 6.96
C GLY A 182 8.81 13.23 8.20
N CYS A 183 10.08 12.92 8.43
CA CYS A 183 10.81 13.43 9.60
C CYS A 183 11.41 14.82 9.39
N LYS A 184 11.33 15.42 8.19
CA LYS A 184 11.98 16.71 7.88
C LYS A 184 11.41 17.85 8.72
N GLU A 185 10.09 18.01 8.72
CA GLU A 185 9.36 19.04 9.45
C GLU A 185 7.96 18.54 9.80
N TYR A 186 7.26 19.27 10.69
CA TYR A 186 5.93 18.89 11.16
C TYR A 186 4.92 18.70 10.02
N HIS A 187 4.92 19.57 9.01
CA HIS A 187 3.99 19.46 7.88
C HIS A 187 4.27 18.20 7.02
N TYR A 188 5.54 17.84 6.79
CA TYR A 188 5.90 16.57 6.16
C TYR A 188 5.47 15.36 7.00
N PHE A 189 5.58 15.45 8.32
CA PHE A 189 5.08 14.42 9.23
C PHE A 189 3.56 14.25 9.10
N GLU A 190 2.80 15.33 8.95
CA GLU A 190 1.36 15.23 8.69
C GLU A 190 1.06 14.51 7.37
N HIS A 191 1.88 14.70 6.33
CA HIS A 191 1.75 13.95 5.09
C HIS A 191 2.06 12.45 5.27
N LEU A 192 3.08 12.10 6.04
CA LEU A 192 3.35 10.70 6.42
C LEU A 192 2.16 10.08 7.17
N LEU A 193 1.60 10.80 8.15
CA LEU A 193 0.45 10.32 8.91
C LEU A 193 -0.75 10.07 8.00
N ARG A 194 -1.08 11.02 7.12
CA ARG A 194 -2.18 10.88 6.15
C ARG A 194 -1.95 9.70 5.20
N PHE A 195 -0.71 9.48 4.75
CA PHE A 195 -0.37 8.35 3.90
C PHE A 195 -0.65 7.02 4.61
N VAL A 196 -0.21 6.88 5.86
CA VAL A 196 -0.44 5.67 6.66
C VAL A 196 -1.92 5.46 6.99
N GLU A 197 -2.66 6.53 7.28
CA GLU A 197 -4.11 6.48 7.48
C GLU A 197 -4.85 5.99 6.22
N ALA A 198 -4.46 6.50 5.06
CA ALA A 198 -5.02 6.07 3.78
C ALA A 198 -4.70 4.59 3.49
N ILE A 199 -3.48 4.12 3.76
CA ILE A 199 -3.11 2.70 3.64
C ILE A 199 -4.04 1.81 4.49
N VAL A 200 -4.26 2.19 5.76
CA VAL A 200 -5.16 1.45 6.66
C VAL A 200 -6.60 1.47 6.14
N ALA A 201 -7.07 2.60 5.63
CA ALA A 201 -8.40 2.72 5.05
C ALA A 201 -8.60 1.80 3.82
N TYR A 202 -7.65 1.80 2.88
CA TYR A 202 -7.71 0.94 1.70
C TYR A 202 -7.55 -0.55 2.04
N HIS A 203 -6.68 -0.89 3.00
CA HIS A 203 -6.56 -2.26 3.49
C HIS A 203 -7.91 -2.78 4.03
N ARG A 204 -8.59 -1.97 4.85
CA ARG A 204 -9.92 -2.30 5.37
C ARG A 204 -10.98 -2.37 4.28
N PHE A 205 -10.94 -1.45 3.31
CA PHE A 205 -11.84 -1.44 2.15
C PHE A 205 -11.76 -2.77 1.37
N TYR A 206 -10.56 -3.31 1.18
CA TYR A 206 -10.32 -4.60 0.52
C TYR A 206 -10.43 -5.83 1.45
N LYS A 207 -11.16 -5.70 2.56
CA LYS A 207 -11.46 -6.78 3.51
C LYS A 207 -10.18 -7.41 4.09
N GLY A 208 -9.20 -6.58 4.44
CA GLY A 208 -8.07 -6.95 5.29
C GLY A 208 -8.55 -7.66 6.56
N GLU A 209 -7.82 -8.69 7.00
CA GLU A 209 -8.13 -9.39 8.26
C GLU A 209 -7.88 -8.45 9.45
N ASP A 210 -8.60 -8.60 10.56
CA ASP A 210 -8.39 -7.80 11.78
C ASP A 210 -7.28 -8.41 12.66
#